data_AF-J3KZY0-F1
#
_entry.id   AF-J3KZY0-F1
#
_cell.length_a   1.000
_cell.length_b   1.000
_cell.length_c   1.000
_cell.angle_alpha   90.00
_cell.angle_beta   90.00
_cell.angle_gamma   90.00
#
_symmetry.space_group_name_H-M   'P 1'
#
loop_
_entity.id
_entity.type
_entity.pdbx_description
1 polymer ?
#
loop_
_entity_poly.entity_id
_entity_poly.type
_entity_poly.pdbx_seq_one_letter_code
_entity_poly.pdbx_strand_id
1 'polypeptide(L)'
;MARARRWRARAEEEAKGHNCELDHVSAEGMSLLKHTTDVAIRRKDEMKGSTELLKQDFVRNVIELHEKYMSFVTNCFQDSTLFRKALKESFEVFCNKDVGCSSAELFAAYCESILKKGGSDEDVETALDKAVKVLTYLSNKDLFAEFHRKKFMIRFLFERNINVAHERIIFSKITQFFGGGGGACFKNGGNAPIYYNGK
;
A
#
# COMPACT_ATOMS: atom_id res chain seq x y z
N MET A 1 -27.98 -3.62 -5.50
CA MET A 1 -28.31 -3.85 -6.92
C MET A 1 -28.85 -2.61 -7.64
N ALA A 2 -29.90 -1.94 -7.16
CA ALA A 2 -30.49 -0.77 -7.85
C ALA A 2 -29.58 0.46 -7.95
N ARG A 3 -28.71 0.70 -6.96
CA ARG A 3 -27.68 1.76 -7.01
C ARG A 3 -26.62 1.47 -8.09
N ALA A 4 -26.10 0.24 -8.15
CA ALA A 4 -25.15 -0.18 -9.18
C ALA A 4 -25.74 -0.14 -10.59
N ARG A 5 -27.03 -0.48 -10.77
CA ARG A 5 -27.72 -0.37 -12.09
C ARG A 5 -27.96 1.08 -12.50
N ARG A 6 -28.33 1.95 -11.55
CA ARG A 6 -28.42 3.41 -11.80
C ARG A 6 -27.07 4.04 -12.11
N TRP A 7 -26.01 3.54 -11.48
CA TRP A 7 -24.64 3.92 -11.79
C TRP A 7 -24.24 3.41 -13.17
N ARG A 8 -24.58 2.17 -13.55
CA ARG A 8 -24.30 1.59 -14.88
C ARG A 8 -25.02 2.30 -16.03
N ALA A 9 -26.30 2.63 -15.86
CA ALA A 9 -27.07 3.37 -16.87
C ALA A 9 -26.55 4.81 -17.03
N ARG A 10 -26.14 5.44 -15.92
CA ARG A 10 -25.48 6.75 -15.94
C ARG A 10 -24.05 6.67 -16.52
N ALA A 11 -23.30 5.62 -16.22
CA ALA A 11 -21.97 5.32 -16.75
C ALA A 11 -21.99 5.07 -18.26
N GLU A 12 -22.99 4.36 -18.78
CA GLU A 12 -23.17 4.14 -20.23
C GLU A 12 -23.59 5.42 -20.97
N GLU A 13 -24.33 6.31 -20.31
CA GLU A 13 -24.70 7.63 -20.83
C GLU A 13 -23.52 8.63 -20.76
N GLU A 14 -22.74 8.58 -19.67
CA GLU A 14 -21.58 9.43 -19.40
C GLU A 14 -20.28 8.92 -20.07
N ALA A 15 -20.18 7.65 -20.47
CA ALA A 15 -19.05 7.14 -21.27
C ALA A 15 -18.97 7.79 -22.68
N LYS A 16 -20.01 8.50 -23.11
CA LYS A 16 -19.96 9.39 -24.28
C LYS A 16 -19.20 10.70 -24.00
N GLY A 17 -18.93 11.02 -22.74
CA GLY A 17 -18.07 12.11 -22.27
C GLY A 17 -16.90 11.56 -21.43
N HIS A 18 -15.78 11.28 -22.08
CA HIS A 18 -14.52 10.88 -21.43
C HIS A 18 -14.17 11.77 -20.20
N ASN A 19 -14.23 11.23 -18.97
CA ASN A 19 -13.44 11.56 -17.75
C ASN A 19 -14.17 11.61 -16.38
N CYS A 20 -15.49 11.60 -16.27
CA CYS A 20 -16.18 11.98 -15.01
C CYS A 20 -16.12 10.97 -13.83
N GLU A 21 -16.06 9.66 -14.07
CA GLU A 21 -16.12 8.66 -12.98
C GLU A 21 -14.75 8.42 -12.32
N LEU A 22 -13.68 8.71 -13.05
CA LEU A 22 -12.30 8.68 -12.57
C LEU A 22 -11.96 9.85 -11.66
N ASP A 23 -12.59 10.99 -11.93
CA ASP A 23 -12.56 12.15 -11.05
C ASP A 23 -13.10 11.78 -9.67
N HIS A 24 -14.05 10.84 -9.55
CA HIS A 24 -14.58 10.44 -8.26
C HIS A 24 -13.59 9.60 -7.44
N VAL A 25 -12.95 8.59 -8.02
CA VAL A 25 -11.92 7.78 -7.32
C VAL A 25 -10.74 8.66 -6.95
N SER A 26 -10.30 9.51 -7.89
CA SER A 26 -9.22 10.46 -7.67
C SER A 26 -9.61 11.51 -6.62
N ALA A 27 -10.86 11.98 -6.59
CA ALA A 27 -11.35 12.92 -5.59
C ALA A 27 -11.50 12.29 -4.20
N GLU A 28 -11.99 11.04 -4.09
CA GLU A 28 -12.01 10.30 -2.82
C GLU A 28 -10.56 10.11 -2.32
N GLY A 29 -9.66 9.62 -3.17
CA GLY A 29 -8.24 9.46 -2.83
C GLY A 29 -7.55 10.77 -2.41
N MET A 30 -7.83 11.87 -3.13
CA MET A 30 -7.33 13.21 -2.79
C MET A 30 -7.97 13.79 -1.52
N SER A 31 -9.22 13.45 -1.21
CA SER A 31 -9.88 13.83 0.04
C SER A 31 -9.21 13.15 1.24
N LEU A 32 -8.93 11.85 1.11
CA LEU A 32 -8.13 11.11 2.10
C LEU A 32 -6.74 11.71 2.29
N LEU A 33 -6.07 12.05 1.19
CA LEU A 33 -4.77 12.70 1.23
C LEU A 33 -4.83 14.03 1.98
N LYS A 34 -5.80 14.90 1.65
CA LYS A 34 -6.02 16.21 2.30
C LYS A 34 -6.28 16.07 3.79
N HIS A 35 -7.17 15.14 4.17
CA HIS A 35 -7.46 14.88 5.58
C HIS A 35 -6.19 14.46 6.33
N THR A 36 -5.42 13.52 5.78
CA THR A 36 -4.16 13.08 6.38
C THR A 36 -3.13 14.20 6.47
N THR A 37 -2.98 15.04 5.43
CA THR A 37 -2.04 16.18 5.45
C THR A 37 -2.45 17.25 6.42
N ASP A 38 -3.74 17.60 6.48
CA ASP A 38 -4.24 18.64 7.39
C ASP A 38 -4.04 18.21 8.84
N VAL A 39 -4.27 16.94 9.14
CA VAL A 39 -4.02 16.38 10.47
C VAL A 39 -2.51 16.30 10.76
N ALA A 40 -1.67 15.94 9.79
CA ALA A 40 -0.22 15.89 9.95
C ALA A 40 0.40 17.29 10.18
N ILE A 41 -0.07 18.31 9.46
CA ILE A 41 0.37 19.71 9.59
C ILE A 41 -0.04 20.29 10.94
N ARG A 42 -1.27 20.00 11.41
CA ARG A 42 -1.78 20.46 12.71
C ARG A 42 -1.08 19.83 13.91
N ARG A 43 -0.43 18.67 13.73
CA ARG A 43 0.26 17.92 14.81
C ARG A 43 1.78 18.05 14.78
N LYS A 44 2.34 19.07 14.10
CA LYS A 44 3.79 19.30 14.02
C LYS A 44 4.44 19.49 15.41
N ASP A 45 3.65 19.79 16.44
CA ASP A 45 4.09 20.03 17.83
C ASP A 45 3.81 18.88 18.83
N GLU A 46 3.22 17.75 18.42
CA GLU A 46 2.88 16.65 19.34
C GLU A 46 3.56 15.30 19.02
N MET A 47 4.05 14.67 20.09
CA MET A 47 4.57 13.31 20.28
C MET A 47 4.59 12.37 19.04
N LYS A 48 5.81 11.94 18.64
CA LYS A 48 6.13 11.02 17.51
C LYS A 48 5.22 9.78 17.36
N GLY A 49 4.58 9.30 18.43
CA GLY A 49 3.67 8.16 18.40
C GLY A 49 2.32 8.45 17.70
N SER A 50 1.79 9.67 17.85
CA SER A 50 0.50 10.04 17.23
C SER A 50 0.60 10.18 15.71
N THR A 51 1.77 10.58 15.20
CA THR A 51 2.03 10.70 13.76
C THR A 51 2.12 9.31 13.11
N GLU A 52 2.73 8.32 13.76
CA GLU A 52 2.88 6.97 13.18
C GLU A 52 1.53 6.24 13.02
N LEU A 53 0.61 6.40 13.98
CA LEU A 53 -0.74 5.83 13.88
C LEU A 53 -1.54 6.44 12.72
N LEU A 54 -1.45 7.75 12.52
CA LEU A 54 -2.09 8.43 11.38
C LEU A 54 -1.54 7.95 10.03
N LYS A 55 -0.22 7.71 9.96
CA LYS A 55 0.43 7.16 8.77
C LYS A 55 -0.12 5.76 8.45
N GLN A 56 -0.32 4.92 9.47
CA GLN A 56 -0.89 3.58 9.32
C GLN A 56 -2.35 3.63 8.86
N ASP A 57 -3.15 4.55 9.41
CA ASP A 57 -4.56 4.70 9.03
C ASP A 57 -4.72 5.16 7.59
N PHE A 58 -3.85 6.03 7.10
CA PHE A 58 -3.85 6.41 5.68
C PHE A 58 -3.67 5.18 4.77
N VAL A 59 -2.63 4.37 5.01
CA VAL A 59 -2.35 3.18 4.19
C VAL A 59 -3.50 2.17 4.27
N ARG A 60 -4.06 1.96 5.47
CA ARG A 60 -5.24 1.10 5.69
C ARG A 60 -6.43 1.57 4.84
N ASN A 61 -6.74 2.86 4.87
CA ASN A 61 -7.86 3.41 4.11
C ASN A 61 -7.62 3.32 2.60
N VAL A 62 -6.37 3.49 2.13
CA VAL A 62 -6.03 3.28 0.70
C VAL A 62 -6.26 1.82 0.29
N ILE A 63 -5.90 0.86 1.15
CA ILE A 63 -6.16 -0.57 0.91
C ILE A 63 -7.66 -0.85 0.82
N GLU A 64 -8.45 -0.33 1.76
CA GLU A 64 -9.91 -0.50 1.74
C GLU A 64 -10.56 0.12 0.50
N LEU A 65 -10.07 1.30 0.09
CA LEU A 65 -10.49 1.97 -1.14
C LEU A 65 -10.18 1.10 -2.36
N HIS A 66 -9.00 0.49 -2.39
CA HIS A 66 -8.59 -0.41 -3.47
C HIS A 66 -9.52 -1.62 -3.57
N GLU A 67 -9.80 -2.30 -2.45
CA GLU A 67 -10.68 -3.46 -2.43
C GLU A 67 -12.11 -3.11 -2.87
N LYS A 68 -12.64 -1.97 -2.39
CA LYS A 68 -13.95 -1.44 -2.79
C LYS A 68 -14.01 -1.27 -4.31
N TYR A 69 -13.11 -0.52 -4.91
CA TYR A 69 -13.17 -0.23 -6.35
C TYR A 69 -12.78 -1.41 -7.23
N MET A 70 -11.84 -2.26 -6.82
CA MET A 70 -11.57 -3.51 -7.53
C MET A 70 -12.80 -4.42 -7.57
N SER A 71 -13.54 -4.53 -6.47
CA SER A 71 -14.79 -5.30 -6.45
C SER A 71 -15.84 -4.73 -7.42
N PHE A 72 -15.91 -3.40 -7.58
CA PHE A 72 -16.80 -2.76 -8.54
C PHE A 72 -16.36 -3.06 -9.99
N VAL A 73 -15.06 -2.95 -10.29
CA VAL A 73 -14.52 -3.26 -11.61
C VAL A 73 -14.81 -4.70 -12.01
N THR A 74 -14.55 -5.66 -11.12
CA THR A 74 -14.79 -7.08 -11.42
C THR A 74 -16.29 -7.40 -11.52
N ASN A 75 -17.10 -6.99 -10.53
CA ASN A 75 -18.51 -7.42 -10.45
C ASN A 75 -19.46 -6.60 -11.34
N CYS A 76 -19.19 -5.30 -11.51
CA CYS A 76 -20.07 -4.38 -12.25
C CYS A 76 -19.57 -4.10 -13.66
N PHE A 77 -18.28 -4.27 -13.96
CA PHE A 77 -17.70 -3.95 -15.26
C PHE A 77 -17.06 -5.16 -15.95
N GLN A 78 -17.30 -6.37 -15.46
CA GLN A 78 -16.81 -7.63 -16.05
C GLN A 78 -15.30 -7.60 -16.30
N ASP A 79 -14.56 -7.01 -15.37
CA ASP A 79 -13.11 -6.84 -15.45
C ASP A 79 -12.62 -6.07 -16.69
N SER A 80 -13.42 -5.10 -17.15
CA SER A 80 -13.08 -4.24 -18.29
C SER A 80 -11.70 -3.60 -18.14
N THR A 81 -10.86 -3.83 -19.16
CA THR A 81 -9.47 -3.36 -19.21
C THR A 81 -9.36 -1.84 -19.11
N LEU A 82 -10.35 -1.12 -19.63
CA LEU A 82 -10.40 0.34 -19.57
C LEU A 82 -10.56 0.82 -18.13
N PHE A 83 -11.51 0.25 -17.38
CA PHE A 83 -11.72 0.61 -15.97
C PHE A 83 -10.55 0.17 -15.08
N ARG A 84 -9.93 -0.98 -15.37
CA ARG A 84 -8.71 -1.42 -14.66
C ARG A 84 -7.54 -0.46 -14.87
N LYS A 85 -7.31 -0.04 -16.12
CA LYS A 85 -6.26 0.93 -16.46
C LYS A 85 -6.51 2.26 -15.75
N ALA A 86 -7.75 2.73 -15.78
CA ALA A 86 -8.10 4.02 -15.25
C ALA A 86 -8.08 4.04 -13.70
N LEU A 87 -8.49 2.94 -13.05
CA LEU A 87 -8.29 2.73 -11.61
C LEU A 87 -6.81 2.78 -11.25
N LYS A 88 -5.96 2.10 -12.04
CA LYS A 88 -4.51 2.11 -11.84
C LYS A 88 -3.94 3.53 -11.91
N GLU A 89 -4.28 4.30 -12.95
CA GLU A 89 -3.83 5.69 -13.11
C GLU A 89 -4.26 6.57 -11.92
N SER A 90 -5.49 6.40 -11.43
CA SER A 90 -5.99 7.14 -10.27
C SER A 90 -5.17 6.84 -9.00
N PHE A 91 -4.87 5.56 -8.74
CA PHE A 91 -4.04 5.15 -7.61
C PHE A 91 -2.60 5.65 -7.73
N GLU A 92 -2.01 5.62 -8.93
CA GLU A 92 -0.68 6.18 -9.17
C GLU A 92 -0.62 7.70 -8.87
N VAL A 93 -1.70 8.45 -9.13
CA VAL A 93 -1.74 9.90 -8.86
C VAL A 93 -1.70 10.24 -7.37
N PHE A 94 -2.50 9.59 -6.53
CA PHE A 94 -2.57 9.96 -5.11
C PHE A 94 -1.61 9.15 -4.22
N CYS A 95 -1.27 7.91 -4.57
CA CYS A 95 -0.30 7.12 -3.80
C CYS A 95 1.12 7.68 -3.88
N ASN A 96 1.45 8.50 -4.88
CA ASN A 96 2.77 9.09 -5.05
C ASN A 96 2.85 10.56 -4.60
N LYS A 97 1.80 11.09 -3.93
CA LYS A 97 1.84 12.43 -3.32
C LYS A 97 2.33 12.35 -1.88
N ASP A 98 3.27 13.22 -1.55
CA ASP A 98 3.83 13.31 -0.21
C ASP A 98 2.82 13.92 0.78
N VAL A 99 2.67 13.26 1.94
CA VAL A 99 1.79 13.72 3.03
C VAL A 99 2.59 14.14 4.27
N GLY A 100 3.58 15.00 4.06
CA GLY A 100 4.57 15.36 5.08
C GLY A 100 5.66 14.30 5.32
N CYS A 101 5.51 13.11 4.73
CA CYS A 101 6.54 12.10 4.54
C CYS A 101 6.27 11.35 3.24
N SER A 102 7.30 10.65 2.73
CA SER A 102 7.15 9.94 1.46
C SER A 102 6.19 8.76 1.60
N SER A 103 5.41 8.49 0.56
CA SER A 103 4.52 7.32 0.55
C SER A 103 5.27 6.01 0.75
N ALA A 104 6.51 5.91 0.26
CA ALA A 104 7.40 4.78 0.50
C ALA A 104 7.62 4.53 2.01
N GLU A 105 7.81 5.60 2.79
CA GLU A 105 7.94 5.51 4.25
C GLU A 105 6.63 5.07 4.91
N LEU A 106 5.48 5.58 4.45
CA LEU A 106 4.15 5.19 4.95
C LEU A 106 3.90 3.69 4.79
N PHE A 107 4.14 3.15 3.59
CA PHE A 107 3.96 1.73 3.33
C PHE A 107 4.94 0.87 4.13
N ALA A 108 6.21 1.30 4.25
CA ALA A 108 7.17 0.59 5.08
C ALA A 108 6.76 0.58 6.57
N ALA A 109 6.23 1.69 7.08
CA ALA A 109 5.67 1.79 8.42
C ALA A 109 4.44 0.89 8.62
N TYR A 110 3.58 0.79 7.61
CA TYR A 110 2.41 -0.07 7.65
C TYR A 110 2.79 -1.56 7.69
N CYS A 111 3.72 -2.01 6.86
CA CYS A 111 4.25 -3.38 6.90
C CYS A 111 4.80 -3.75 8.28
N GLU A 112 5.58 -2.84 8.88
CA GLU A 112 6.10 -3.00 10.24
C GLU A 112 4.97 -3.10 11.28
N SER A 113 3.89 -2.34 11.11
CA SER A 113 2.74 -2.37 12.02
C SER A 113 1.98 -3.70 11.98
N ILE A 114 1.90 -4.35 10.81
CA ILE A 114 1.31 -5.68 10.67
C ILE A 114 2.10 -6.69 11.51
N LEU A 115 3.43 -6.65 11.41
CA LEU A 115 4.30 -7.59 12.12
C LEU A 115 4.27 -7.37 13.64
N LYS A 116 4.18 -6.12 14.09
CA LYS A 116 4.05 -5.76 15.50
C LYS A 116 2.70 -6.13 16.09
N LYS A 117 1.62 -5.97 15.32
CA LYS A 117 0.28 -6.39 15.73
C LYS A 117 0.23 -7.91 15.86
N GLY A 118 0.92 -8.62 14.97
CA GLY A 118 0.87 -10.08 14.90
C GLY A 118 -0.54 -10.58 14.55
N GLY A 119 -0.78 -11.85 14.83
CA GLY A 119 -2.00 -12.57 14.45
C GLY A 119 -1.69 -14.03 14.17
N SER A 120 -2.60 -14.72 13.50
CA SER A 120 -2.26 -15.98 12.83
C SER A 120 -1.37 -15.70 11.61
N ASP A 121 -0.66 -16.73 11.16
CA ASP A 121 0.16 -16.66 9.96
C ASP A 121 -0.71 -16.27 8.74
N GLU A 122 -1.96 -16.76 8.67
CA GLU A 122 -2.90 -16.44 7.60
C GLU A 122 -3.38 -14.98 7.61
N ASP A 123 -3.62 -14.40 8.79
CA ASP A 123 -4.05 -13.01 8.93
C ASP A 123 -2.94 -12.05 8.50
N VAL A 124 -1.70 -12.34 8.93
CA VAL A 124 -0.51 -11.57 8.56
C VAL A 124 -0.26 -11.68 7.06
N GLU A 125 -0.34 -12.88 6.50
CA GLU A 125 -0.20 -13.10 5.07
C GLU A 125 -1.24 -12.32 4.26
N THR A 126 -2.51 -12.42 4.65
CA THR A 126 -3.62 -11.72 3.99
C THR A 126 -3.45 -10.20 4.04
N ALA A 127 -3.03 -9.65 5.19
CA ALA A 127 -2.80 -8.22 5.33
C ALA A 127 -1.64 -7.74 4.44
N LEU A 128 -0.55 -8.52 4.36
CA LEU A 128 0.60 -8.21 3.51
C LEU A 128 0.27 -8.33 2.01
N ASP A 129 -0.55 -9.31 1.61
CA ASP A 129 -1.00 -9.43 0.22
C ASP A 129 -1.78 -8.21 -0.24
N LYS A 130 -2.66 -7.67 0.61
CA LYS A 130 -3.40 -6.43 0.32
C LYS A 130 -2.46 -5.24 0.21
N ALA A 131 -1.49 -5.12 1.12
CA ALA A 131 -0.49 -4.07 1.07
C ALA A 131 0.36 -4.12 -0.21
N VAL A 132 0.81 -5.33 -0.60
CA VAL A 132 1.62 -5.55 -1.81
C VAL A 132 0.84 -5.21 -3.09
N LYS A 133 -0.47 -5.49 -3.15
CA LYS A 133 -1.31 -5.08 -4.29
C LYS A 133 -1.29 -3.56 -4.49
N VAL A 134 -1.42 -2.79 -3.41
CA VAL A 134 -1.39 -1.33 -3.49
C VAL A 134 0.02 -0.80 -3.76
N LEU A 135 1.06 -1.44 -3.21
CA LEU A 135 2.46 -1.10 -3.48
C LEU A 135 2.81 -1.15 -4.98
N THR A 136 2.05 -1.88 -5.80
CA THR A 136 2.25 -1.89 -7.26
C THR A 136 2.04 -0.54 -7.94
N TYR A 137 1.29 0.38 -7.31
CA TYR A 137 1.04 1.75 -7.79
C TYR A 137 2.12 2.75 -7.36
N LEU A 138 3.07 2.33 -6.53
CA LEU A 138 4.13 3.19 -6.04
C LEU A 138 5.24 3.30 -7.09
N SER A 139 5.59 4.53 -7.48
CA SER A 139 6.60 4.79 -8.51
C SER A 139 8.03 4.55 -7.98
N ASN A 140 8.30 4.95 -6.74
CA ASN A 140 9.65 4.91 -6.17
C ASN A 140 9.88 3.66 -5.29
N LYS A 141 9.96 2.49 -5.92
CA LYS A 141 10.08 1.20 -5.23
C LYS A 141 11.42 1.03 -4.50
N ASP A 142 12.49 1.64 -5.00
CA ASP A 142 13.82 1.59 -4.39
C ASP A 142 13.84 2.32 -3.05
N LEU A 143 13.16 3.47 -2.98
CA LEU A 143 12.99 4.22 -1.74
C LEU A 143 12.19 3.41 -0.69
N PHE A 144 11.15 2.68 -1.14
CA PHE A 144 10.42 1.76 -0.26
C PHE A 144 11.35 0.65 0.26
N ALA A 145 12.17 0.03 -0.59
CA ALA A 145 13.11 -1.00 -0.18
C ALA A 145 14.10 -0.49 0.88
N GLU A 146 14.60 0.74 0.72
CA GLU A 146 15.49 1.37 1.69
C GLU A 146 14.82 1.56 3.06
N PHE A 147 13.62 2.16 3.08
CA PHE A 147 12.88 2.37 4.33
C PHE A 147 12.48 1.05 4.99
N HIS A 148 12.03 0.07 4.22
CA HIS A 148 11.68 -1.26 4.71
C HIS A 148 12.91 -1.95 5.32
N ARG A 149 14.06 -1.94 4.64
CA ARG A 149 15.31 -2.50 5.17
C ARG A 149 15.73 -1.81 6.47
N LYS A 150 15.66 -0.48 6.52
CA LYS A 150 16.00 0.28 7.73
C LYS A 150 15.10 -0.09 8.91
N LYS A 151 13.77 -0.15 8.71
CA LYS A 151 12.82 -0.55 9.77
C LYS A 151 13.03 -2.00 10.19
N PHE A 152 13.23 -2.90 9.24
CA PHE A 152 13.56 -4.30 9.51
C PHE A 152 14.82 -4.43 10.38
N MET A 153 15.91 -3.73 10.06
CA MET A 153 17.14 -3.79 10.87
C MET A 153 16.93 -3.27 12.29
N ILE A 154 16.21 -2.16 12.46
CA ILE A 154 15.89 -1.62 13.79
C ILE A 154 15.09 -2.66 14.58
N ARG A 155 14.02 -3.21 13.99
CA ARG A 155 13.21 -4.23 14.64
C ARG A 155 14.05 -5.46 15.01
N PHE A 156 14.82 -5.96 14.07
CA PHE A 156 15.68 -7.13 14.25
C PHE A 156 16.70 -6.97 15.40
N LEU A 157 17.24 -5.76 15.58
CA LEU A 157 18.22 -5.49 16.64
C LEU A 157 17.59 -5.24 18.01
N PHE A 158 16.38 -4.70 18.08
CA PHE A 158 15.78 -4.22 19.33
C PHE A 158 14.60 -5.06 19.84
N GLU A 159 13.91 -5.83 19.00
CA GLU A 159 12.82 -6.70 19.43
C GLU A 159 13.33 -8.04 19.96
N ARG A 160 12.91 -8.37 21.18
CA ARG A 160 13.35 -9.59 21.89
C ARG A 160 12.63 -10.87 21.43
N ASN A 161 11.43 -10.74 20.84
CA ASN A 161 10.57 -11.87 20.47
C ASN A 161 10.03 -11.69 19.05
N ILE A 162 10.85 -12.05 18.06
CA ILE A 162 10.47 -11.98 16.64
C ILE A 162 9.85 -13.32 16.22
N ASN A 163 8.66 -13.28 15.62
CA ASN A 163 8.07 -14.47 15.03
C ASN A 163 8.74 -14.80 13.69
N VAL A 164 9.54 -15.86 13.67
CA VAL A 164 10.26 -16.35 12.48
C VAL A 164 9.31 -16.73 11.33
N ALA A 165 8.08 -17.17 11.61
CA ALA A 165 7.08 -17.43 10.58
C ALA A 165 6.66 -16.13 9.89
N HIS A 166 6.32 -15.10 10.67
CA HIS A 166 5.97 -13.79 10.12
C HIS A 166 7.12 -13.17 9.31
N GLU A 167 8.38 -13.33 9.75
CA GLU A 167 9.55 -12.88 8.97
C GLU A 167 9.64 -13.55 7.59
N ARG A 168 9.39 -14.86 7.54
CA ARG A 168 9.39 -15.61 6.28
C ARG A 168 8.27 -15.16 5.37
N ILE A 169 7.07 -14.89 5.92
CA ILE A 169 5.94 -14.39 5.16
C ILE A 169 6.27 -13.02 4.55
N ILE A 170 6.68 -12.03 5.35
CA ILE A 170 6.99 -10.71 4.81
C ILE A 170 8.14 -10.75 3.80
N PHE A 171 9.20 -11.51 4.08
CA PHE A 171 10.31 -11.66 3.15
C PHE A 171 9.85 -12.21 1.81
N SER A 172 9.00 -13.25 1.84
CA SER A 172 8.42 -13.85 0.64
C SER A 172 7.59 -12.83 -0.15
N LYS A 173 6.68 -12.11 0.52
CA LYS A 173 5.80 -11.12 -0.13
C LYS A 173 6.56 -9.96 -0.74
N ILE A 174 7.54 -9.40 -0.03
CA ILE A 174 8.37 -8.31 -0.54
C ILE A 174 9.24 -8.80 -1.71
N THR A 175 9.82 -10.00 -1.63
CA THR A 175 10.59 -10.59 -2.74
C THR A 175 9.72 -10.79 -3.98
N GLN A 176 8.50 -11.31 -3.80
CA GLN A 176 7.54 -11.48 -4.88
C GLN A 176 7.13 -10.13 -5.50
N PHE A 177 6.94 -9.09 -4.67
CA PHE A 177 6.60 -7.74 -5.12
C PHE A 177 7.65 -7.13 -6.06
N PHE A 178 8.93 -7.31 -5.77
CA PHE A 178 10.02 -6.85 -6.62
C PHE A 178 10.23 -7.72 -7.88
N GLY A 179 9.39 -8.76 -8.06
CA GLY A 179 9.52 -9.78 -9.09
C GLY A 179 10.55 -10.82 -8.66
N GLY A 180 10.23 -12.11 -8.82
CA GLY A 180 11.09 -13.24 -8.41
C GLY A 180 12.51 -13.31 -9.02
N GLY A 181 12.95 -12.29 -9.77
CA GLY A 181 14.33 -12.05 -10.20
C GLY A 181 15.05 -10.90 -9.47
N GLY A 182 14.39 -10.24 -8.52
CA GLY A 182 14.83 -9.03 -7.81
C GLY A 182 15.78 -9.27 -6.65
N GLY A 183 16.74 -10.19 -6.79
CA GLY A 183 17.91 -10.25 -5.91
C GLY A 183 18.90 -9.10 -6.12
N ALA A 184 18.64 -8.21 -7.09
CA ALA A 184 19.52 -7.11 -7.46
C ALA A 184 19.38 -5.87 -6.56
N CYS A 185 18.18 -5.53 -6.06
CA CYS A 185 18.01 -4.34 -5.21
C CYS A 185 18.54 -4.51 -3.78
N PHE A 186 18.75 -5.75 -3.32
CA PHE A 186 19.46 -6.04 -2.06
C PHE A 186 20.96 -6.31 -2.25
N LYS A 187 21.45 -6.27 -3.49
CA LYS A 187 22.88 -6.40 -3.81
C LYS A 187 23.37 -5.11 -4.45
N ASN A 188 23.66 -4.11 -3.62
CA ASN A 188 24.96 -3.43 -3.59
C ASN A 188 24.92 -2.21 -2.68
N GLY A 189 25.65 -2.36 -1.58
CA GLY A 189 25.87 -1.38 -0.53
C GLY A 189 26.74 -2.00 0.55
N GLY A 190 27.85 -2.65 0.16
CA GLY A 190 28.99 -2.88 1.05
C GLY A 190 28.85 -3.81 2.25
N ASN A 191 27.90 -4.76 2.30
CA ASN A 191 28.05 -5.90 3.22
C ASN A 191 27.33 -7.16 2.73
N ALA A 192 27.93 -8.33 2.98
CA ALA A 192 27.60 -9.62 2.40
C ALA A 192 26.13 -10.06 2.55
N PRO A 193 25.58 -10.82 1.59
CA PRO A 193 24.25 -11.42 1.74
C PRO A 193 24.29 -12.51 2.83
N ILE A 194 23.47 -12.32 3.87
CA ILE A 194 23.16 -13.36 4.85
C ILE A 194 22.26 -14.38 4.14
N TYR A 195 22.87 -15.38 3.50
CA TYR A 195 22.15 -16.56 3.04
C TYR A 195 21.84 -17.43 4.27
N TYR A 196 20.56 -17.53 4.62
CA TYR A 196 20.08 -18.56 5.53
C TYR A 196 20.29 -19.92 4.84
N ASN A 197 21.24 -20.70 5.35
CA ASN A 197 21.45 -22.09 4.98
C ASN A 197 20.97 -22.92 6.17
N GLY A 198 19.72 -23.40 6.09
CA GLY A 198 19.12 -24.27 7.10
C GLY A 198 19.10 -25.70 6.57
N LYS A 199 20.07 -26.50 7.03
CA LYS A 199 19.96 -27.97 7.07
C LYS A 199 18.89 -28.39 8.06
#